data_AF-A0A1F8TS70-F1
#
_entry.id   AF-A0A1F8TS70-F1
#
_cell.length_a   1.000
_cell.length_b   1.000
_cell.length_c   1.000
_cell.angle_alpha   90.00
_cell.angle_beta   90.00
_cell.angle_gamma   90.00
#
_symmetry.space_group_name_H-M   'P 1'
#
loop_
_entity.id
_entity.type
_entity.pdbx_description
1 polymer ?
#
loop_
_entity_poly.entity_id
_entity_poly.type
_entity_poly.pdbx_seq_one_letter_code
_entity_poly.pdbx_strand_id
1 'polypeptide(L)'
;MAIIDEVVAKIPEWQGKNISVQQISGGLTNTNYKVEVDGTPYFVRVPGESTELLAVDRNNEYHNSKAAAQAGVAPKVLYHLPEYNVMVLEFLTGKTMSKDSLNADGMPTRMAKVIKKLHSGPRFFSDFNMFRLTEYYLSLCRDRSIRIPDGYLDRMPTVARIEQAMNVKPLATVPCNNDLLAENYIDDGKHLWLIDYEYSGNNDPTFELGNTCQEMQ
;
A
#
# COMPACT_ATOMS: atom_id res chain seq x y z
N MET A 1 -6.57 -23.09 14.36
CA MET A 1 -7.43 -22.79 13.19
C MET A 1 -6.72 -21.70 12.42
N ALA A 2 -6.73 -21.70 11.08
CA ALA A 2 -6.08 -20.61 10.36
C ALA A 2 -6.95 -19.35 10.51
N ILE A 3 -6.33 -18.16 10.62
CA ILE A 3 -7.07 -16.88 10.78
C ILE A 3 -8.11 -16.73 9.65
N ILE A 4 -7.80 -17.18 8.43
CA ILE A 4 -8.72 -17.11 7.30
C ILE A 4 -10.02 -17.90 7.53
N ASP A 5 -9.97 -19.04 8.21
CA ASP A 5 -11.17 -19.84 8.52
C ASP A 5 -12.08 -19.08 9.51
N GLU A 6 -11.48 -18.41 10.50
CA GLU A 6 -12.20 -17.57 11.46
C GLU A 6 -12.83 -16.35 10.77
N VAL A 7 -12.08 -15.67 9.88
CA VAL A 7 -12.58 -14.53 9.11
C VAL A 7 -13.80 -14.93 8.28
N VAL A 8 -13.71 -16.03 7.54
CA VAL A 8 -14.80 -16.54 6.71
C VAL A 8 -16.04 -16.86 7.57
N ALA A 9 -15.84 -17.49 8.73
CA ALA A 9 -16.92 -17.84 9.64
C ALA A 9 -17.55 -16.62 10.35
N LYS A 10 -16.86 -15.48 10.42
CA LYS A 10 -17.37 -14.29 11.12
C LYS A 10 -18.22 -13.37 10.27
N ILE A 11 -18.19 -13.49 8.94
CA ILE A 11 -18.98 -12.64 8.05
C ILE A 11 -20.40 -13.21 7.97
N PRO A 12 -21.43 -12.52 8.53
CA PRO A 12 -22.80 -13.05 8.57
C PRO A 12 -23.38 -13.32 7.18
N GLU A 13 -23.06 -12.48 6.22
CA GLU A 13 -23.52 -12.57 4.83
C GLU A 13 -22.95 -13.76 4.06
N TRP A 14 -21.94 -14.44 4.63
CA TRP A 14 -21.32 -15.64 4.04
C TRP A 14 -21.88 -16.94 4.64
N GLN A 15 -22.65 -16.86 5.73
CA GLN A 15 -23.19 -18.05 6.39
C GLN A 15 -24.15 -18.82 5.49
N GLY A 16 -23.96 -20.14 5.42
CA GLY A 16 -24.78 -21.03 4.60
C GLY A 16 -24.50 -20.98 3.09
N LYS A 17 -23.48 -20.23 2.65
CA LYS A 17 -23.07 -20.14 1.25
C LYS A 17 -21.98 -21.15 0.90
N ASN A 18 -21.79 -21.39 -0.40
CA ASN A 18 -20.65 -22.18 -0.87
C ASN A 18 -19.40 -21.31 -0.89
N ILE A 19 -18.40 -21.68 -0.10
CA ILE A 19 -17.17 -20.90 0.06
C ILE A 19 -15.98 -21.73 -0.37
N SER A 20 -15.13 -21.15 -1.22
CA SER A 20 -13.80 -21.69 -1.50
C SER A 20 -12.74 -20.64 -1.19
N VAL A 21 -11.63 -21.09 -0.60
CA VAL A 21 -10.50 -20.25 -0.22
C VAL A 21 -9.28 -20.72 -0.98
N GLN A 22 -8.65 -19.81 -1.71
CA GLN A 22 -7.41 -20.06 -2.42
C GLN A 22 -6.37 -19.03 -1.98
N GLN A 23 -5.22 -19.49 -1.50
CA GLN A 23 -4.10 -18.59 -1.22
C GLN A 23 -3.53 -18.04 -2.53
N ILE A 24 -3.28 -16.73 -2.56
CA ILE A 24 -2.62 -16.05 -3.68
C ILE A 24 -1.15 -15.87 -3.30
N SER A 25 -0.26 -16.23 -4.22
CA SER A 25 1.16 -15.92 -4.09
C SER A 25 1.41 -14.44 -4.36
N GLY A 26 2.13 -13.76 -3.47
CA GLY A 26 2.48 -12.33 -3.60
C GLY A 26 2.21 -11.56 -2.30
N GLY A 27 2.95 -10.46 -2.10
CA GLY A 27 3.01 -9.73 -0.84
C GLY A 27 4.07 -10.31 0.11
N LEU A 28 4.96 -9.46 0.62
CA LEU A 28 6.06 -9.85 1.51
C LEU A 28 5.63 -9.94 2.98
N THR A 29 4.71 -9.06 3.37
CA THR A 29 4.32 -8.77 4.76
C THR A 29 2.95 -9.34 5.13
N ASN A 30 2.20 -9.87 4.16
CA ASN A 30 0.81 -10.26 4.31
C ASN A 30 0.53 -11.62 3.68
N THR A 31 -0.42 -12.37 4.24
CA THR A 31 -0.95 -13.57 3.59
C THR A 31 -2.24 -13.21 2.87
N ASN A 32 -2.24 -13.38 1.55
CA ASN A 32 -3.32 -12.94 0.67
C ASN A 32 -4.14 -14.13 0.17
N TYR A 33 -5.46 -13.98 0.13
CA TYR A 33 -6.39 -15.01 -0.30
C TYR A 33 -7.40 -14.47 -1.31
N LYS A 34 -7.73 -15.29 -2.31
CA LYS A 34 -8.97 -15.18 -3.07
C LYS A 34 -10.01 -16.04 -2.34
N VAL A 35 -11.08 -15.42 -1.88
CA VAL A 35 -12.23 -16.12 -1.30
C VAL A 35 -13.40 -16.00 -2.27
N GLU A 36 -13.91 -17.13 -2.74
CA GLU A 36 -15.08 -17.16 -3.62
C GLU A 36 -16.30 -17.60 -2.83
N VAL A 37 -17.36 -16.79 -2.86
CA VAL A 37 -18.62 -17.01 -2.13
C VAL A 37 -19.77 -17.02 -3.12
N ASP A 38 -20.39 -18.19 -3.32
CA ASP A 38 -21.41 -18.43 -4.37
C ASP A 38 -21.00 -17.86 -5.75
N GLY A 39 -19.74 -18.08 -6.14
CA GLY A 39 -19.19 -17.61 -7.41
C GLY A 39 -18.76 -16.14 -7.44
N THR A 40 -18.95 -15.37 -6.36
CA THR A 40 -18.47 -13.99 -6.26
C THR A 40 -17.08 -13.96 -5.60
N PRO A 41 -16.05 -13.42 -6.26
CA PRO A 41 -14.70 -13.37 -5.70
C PRO A 41 -14.48 -12.16 -4.80
N TYR A 42 -13.74 -12.38 -3.71
CA TYR A 42 -13.28 -11.41 -2.73
C TYR A 42 -11.78 -11.55 -2.54
N PHE A 43 -11.10 -10.44 -2.25
CA PHE A 43 -9.72 -10.46 -1.82
C PHE A 43 -9.68 -10.31 -0.30
N VAL A 44 -9.08 -11.27 0.40
CA VAL A 44 -8.91 -11.22 1.85
C VAL A 44 -7.44 -11.11 2.17
N ARG A 45 -7.09 -10.08 2.92
CA ARG A 45 -5.74 -9.82 3.35
C ARG A 45 -5.62 -10.06 4.85
N VAL A 46 -4.75 -11.00 5.20
CA VAL A 46 -4.40 -11.32 6.59
C VAL A 46 -3.02 -10.75 6.89
N PRO A 47 -2.90 -9.77 7.80
CA PRO A 47 -1.60 -9.21 8.16
C PRO A 47 -0.63 -10.27 8.68
N GLY A 48 0.65 -10.17 8.29
CA GLY A 48 1.71 -11.00 8.84
C GLY A 48 2.14 -10.56 10.24
N GLU A 49 2.88 -11.44 10.93
CA GLU A 49 3.41 -11.16 12.27
C GLU A 49 4.46 -10.04 12.26
N SER A 50 4.57 -9.30 13.37
CA SER A 50 5.63 -8.31 13.63
C SER A 50 5.71 -7.09 12.69
N THR A 51 4.61 -6.74 12.02
CA THR A 51 4.56 -5.58 11.10
C THR A 51 4.67 -4.21 11.80
N GLU A 52 4.54 -4.18 13.13
CA GLU A 52 4.77 -2.98 13.97
C GLU A 52 6.21 -2.44 13.85
N LEU A 53 7.16 -3.33 13.56
CA LEU A 53 8.57 -2.96 13.35
C LEU A 53 8.79 -2.19 12.05
N LEU A 54 7.85 -2.31 11.12
CA LEU A 54 7.85 -1.65 9.83
C LEU A 54 7.09 -0.31 9.87
N ALA A 55 6.80 0.22 11.07
CA ALA A 55 6.06 1.46 11.25
C ALA A 55 4.68 1.47 10.55
N VAL A 56 4.07 0.30 10.36
CA VAL A 56 2.76 0.17 9.73
C VAL A 56 1.66 0.31 10.79
N ASP A 57 0.80 1.31 10.62
CA ASP A 57 -0.42 1.50 11.42
C ASP A 57 -1.64 0.96 10.65
N ARG A 58 -2.26 -0.09 11.20
CA ARG A 58 -3.41 -0.78 10.59
C ARG A 58 -4.68 0.07 10.54
N ASN A 59 -4.85 0.99 11.50
CA ASN A 59 -5.97 1.92 11.47
C ASN A 59 -5.79 2.97 10.37
N ASN A 60 -4.55 3.47 10.21
CA ASN A 60 -4.20 4.37 9.12
C ASN A 60 -4.41 3.68 7.76
N GLU A 61 -3.93 2.47 7.59
CA GLU A 61 -4.13 1.67 6.38
C GLU A 61 -5.61 1.46 6.04
N TYR A 62 -6.43 1.04 7.01
CA TYR A 62 -7.87 0.83 6.80
C TYR A 62 -8.57 2.12 6.38
N HIS A 63 -8.26 3.23 7.06
CA HIS A 63 -8.82 4.54 6.73
C HIS A 63 -8.43 4.96 5.32
N ASN A 64 -7.15 4.86 4.98
CA ASN A 64 -6.61 5.35 3.71
C ASN A 64 -7.07 4.47 2.54
N SER A 65 -7.20 3.16 2.74
CA SER A 65 -7.79 2.25 1.75
C SER A 65 -9.22 2.67 1.39
N LYS A 66 -10.04 3.05 2.39
CA LYS A 66 -11.39 3.58 2.14
C LYS A 66 -11.39 4.92 1.44
N ALA A 67 -10.51 5.84 1.84
CA ALA A 67 -10.37 7.15 1.20
C ALA A 67 -9.95 7.02 -0.28
N ALA A 68 -9.01 6.11 -0.58
CA ALA A 68 -8.58 5.83 -1.95
C ALA A 68 -9.68 5.15 -2.77
N ALA A 69 -10.50 4.29 -2.16
CA ALA A 69 -11.67 3.71 -2.80
C ALA A 69 -12.73 4.78 -3.11
N GLN A 70 -12.93 5.76 -2.23
CA GLN A 70 -13.79 6.92 -2.48
C GLN A 70 -13.26 7.81 -3.60
N ALA A 71 -11.94 7.98 -3.71
CA ALA A 71 -11.31 8.61 -4.87
C ALA A 71 -11.45 7.76 -6.16
N GLY A 72 -11.90 6.52 -6.06
CA GLY A 72 -12.11 5.60 -7.19
C GLY A 72 -10.79 5.22 -7.86
N VAL A 73 -9.74 5.02 -7.08
CA VAL A 73 -8.43 4.52 -7.53
C VAL A 73 -8.04 3.19 -6.87
N ALA A 74 -8.70 2.81 -5.78
CA ALA A 74 -8.45 1.60 -5.02
C ALA A 74 -9.70 0.70 -4.97
N PRO A 75 -9.54 -0.60 -4.70
CA PRO A 75 -10.66 -1.50 -4.48
C PRO A 75 -11.49 -1.07 -3.27
N LYS A 76 -12.82 -1.22 -3.35
CA LYS A 76 -13.73 -1.06 -2.21
C LYS A 76 -13.33 -1.97 -1.06
N VAL A 77 -13.29 -1.39 0.14
CA VAL A 77 -13.25 -2.14 1.40
C VAL A 77 -14.67 -2.59 1.73
N LEU A 78 -14.93 -3.89 1.69
CA LEU A 78 -16.24 -4.49 1.87
C LEU A 78 -16.50 -4.88 3.33
N TYR A 79 -15.48 -5.46 3.98
CA TYR A 79 -15.52 -5.81 5.40
C TYR A 79 -14.20 -5.46 6.08
N HIS A 80 -14.27 -5.21 7.38
CA HIS A 80 -13.10 -5.00 8.24
C HIS A 80 -13.34 -5.70 9.58
N LEU A 81 -12.41 -6.59 9.93
CA LEU A 81 -12.44 -7.35 11.16
C LEU A 81 -11.26 -6.86 12.04
N PRO A 82 -11.46 -5.82 12.86
CA PRO A 82 -10.38 -5.15 13.59
C PRO A 82 -9.70 -6.07 14.60
N GLU A 83 -10.40 -7.08 15.13
CA GLU A 83 -9.82 -8.05 16.05
C GLU A 83 -8.69 -8.90 15.41
N TYR A 84 -8.67 -8.98 14.09
CA TYR A 84 -7.63 -9.66 13.31
C TYR A 84 -6.81 -8.70 12.45
N ASN A 85 -7.12 -7.39 12.47
CA ASN A 85 -6.64 -6.39 11.51
C ASN A 85 -6.87 -6.80 10.04
N VAL A 86 -7.92 -7.57 9.76
CA VAL A 86 -8.19 -8.12 8.43
C VAL A 86 -9.10 -7.19 7.64
N MET A 87 -8.74 -6.95 6.38
CA MET A 87 -9.60 -6.31 5.39
C MET A 87 -10.06 -7.31 4.35
N VAL A 88 -11.35 -7.22 4.00
CA VAL A 88 -11.92 -7.90 2.84
C VAL A 88 -12.25 -6.85 1.80
N LEU A 89 -11.62 -6.97 0.63
CA LEU A 89 -11.71 -6.02 -0.47
C LEU A 89 -12.47 -6.62 -1.65
N GLU A 90 -12.99 -5.77 -2.52
CA GLU A 90 -13.43 -6.23 -3.84
C GLU A 90 -12.27 -6.88 -4.60
N PHE A 91 -12.53 -8.02 -5.23
CA PHE A 91 -11.52 -8.68 -6.03
C PHE A 91 -11.40 -7.99 -7.39
N LEU A 92 -10.22 -7.46 -7.69
CA LEU A 92 -9.94 -6.84 -8.97
C LEU A 92 -9.56 -7.90 -10.00
N THR A 93 -10.37 -8.04 -11.05
CA THR A 93 -10.00 -8.84 -12.22
C THR A 93 -9.15 -7.97 -13.15
N GLY A 94 -7.84 -8.16 -13.10
CA GLY A 94 -6.90 -7.41 -13.94
C GLY A 94 -5.52 -8.06 -13.94
N LYS A 95 -4.61 -7.45 -14.70
CA LYS A 95 -3.21 -7.86 -14.76
C LYS A 95 -2.40 -7.03 -13.75
N THR A 96 -1.72 -7.71 -12.83
CA THR A 96 -0.66 -7.09 -12.02
C THR A 96 0.45 -6.61 -12.94
N MET A 97 0.84 -5.35 -12.78
CA MET A 97 1.85 -4.74 -13.63
C MET A 97 3.26 -5.21 -13.23
N SER A 98 4.14 -5.16 -14.22
CA SER A 98 5.59 -5.33 -14.09
C SER A 98 6.30 -4.08 -14.61
N LYS A 99 7.59 -3.93 -14.29
CA LYS A 99 8.47 -2.90 -14.85
C LYS A 99 8.29 -2.72 -16.37
N ASP A 100 8.30 -3.81 -17.13
CA ASP A 100 8.15 -3.75 -18.60
C ASP A 100 6.79 -3.16 -19.00
N SER A 101 5.72 -3.55 -18.31
CA SER A 101 4.38 -3.02 -18.59
C SER A 101 4.18 -1.56 -18.14
N LEU A 102 4.90 -1.10 -17.10
CA LEU A 102 4.90 0.31 -16.69
C LEU A 102 5.58 1.21 -17.74
N ASN A 103 6.55 0.66 -18.48
CA ASN A 103 7.27 1.33 -19.56
C ASN A 103 6.57 1.24 -20.92
N ALA A 104 5.47 0.50 -21.03
CA ALA A 104 4.73 0.39 -22.29
C ALA A 104 4.18 1.75 -22.74
N ASP A 105 4.05 1.93 -24.06
CA ASP A 105 3.57 3.18 -24.66
C ASP A 105 2.25 3.64 -24.05
N GLY A 106 2.22 4.89 -23.60
CA GLY A 106 1.04 5.51 -22.98
C GLY A 106 0.80 5.12 -21.51
N MET A 107 1.46 4.10 -20.97
CA MET A 107 1.32 3.71 -19.56
C MET A 107 1.77 4.81 -18.58
N PRO A 108 2.87 5.55 -18.81
CA PRO A 108 3.24 6.68 -17.95
C PRO A 108 2.14 7.74 -17.83
N THR A 109 1.36 7.96 -18.90
CA THR A 109 0.22 8.89 -18.87
C THR A 109 -0.94 8.33 -18.04
N ARG A 110 -1.19 7.02 -18.09
CA ARG A 110 -2.22 6.36 -17.27
C ARG A 110 -1.83 6.38 -15.78
N MET A 111 -0.56 6.11 -15.46
CA MET A 111 -0.01 6.23 -14.10
C MET A 111 -0.16 7.65 -13.56
N ALA A 112 0.28 8.66 -14.31
CA ALA A 112 0.13 10.06 -13.89
C ALA A 112 -1.33 10.46 -13.64
N LYS A 113 -2.28 9.95 -14.44
CA LYS A 113 -3.71 10.21 -14.26
C LYS A 113 -4.28 9.57 -12.98
N VAL A 114 -3.95 8.31 -12.70
CA VAL A 114 -4.44 7.64 -11.48
C VAL A 114 -3.81 8.23 -10.22
N ILE A 115 -2.50 8.54 -10.24
CA ILE A 115 -1.80 9.20 -9.14
C ILE A 115 -2.42 10.58 -8.87
N LYS A 116 -2.65 11.38 -9.92
CA LYS A 116 -3.32 12.68 -9.77
C LYS A 116 -4.73 12.56 -9.16
N LYS A 117 -5.46 11.49 -9.50
CA LYS A 117 -6.79 11.22 -8.94
C LYS A 117 -6.70 10.85 -7.45
N LEU A 118 -5.69 10.07 -7.05
CA LEU A 118 -5.39 9.81 -5.64
C LEU A 118 -5.06 11.11 -4.89
N HIS A 119 -4.14 11.93 -5.42
CA HIS A 119 -3.72 13.20 -4.83
C HIS A 119 -4.88 14.20 -4.63
N SER A 120 -5.90 14.11 -5.48
CA SER A 120 -7.09 14.98 -5.42
C SER A 120 -8.20 14.39 -4.54
N GLY A 121 -7.98 13.22 -3.94
CA GLY A 121 -8.94 12.50 -3.12
C GLY A 121 -9.06 13.04 -1.69
N PRO A 122 -9.86 12.39 -0.84
CA PRO A 122 -9.96 12.71 0.57
C PRO A 122 -8.58 12.62 1.25
N ARG A 123 -8.34 13.50 2.23
CA ARG A 123 -7.14 13.46 3.08
C ARG A 123 -7.00 12.08 3.73
N PHE A 124 -5.76 11.61 3.81
CA PHE A 124 -5.41 10.43 4.59
C PHE A 124 -5.32 10.74 6.08
N PHE A 125 -5.40 9.69 6.90
CA PHE A 125 -5.56 9.80 8.35
C PHE A 125 -4.38 10.51 9.02
N SER A 126 -3.17 10.23 8.57
CA SER A 126 -1.93 10.82 9.11
C SER A 126 -1.04 11.40 8.02
N ASP A 127 -0.19 12.35 8.42
CA ASP A 127 0.92 12.82 7.60
C ASP A 127 2.05 11.79 7.59
N PHE A 128 2.78 11.73 6.48
CA PHE A 128 3.89 10.81 6.28
C PHE A 128 5.16 11.59 5.97
N ASN A 129 6.25 11.28 6.68
CA ASN A 129 7.53 11.95 6.47
C ASN A 129 8.66 10.92 6.32
N MET A 130 9.19 10.83 5.10
CA MET A 130 10.25 9.88 4.73
C MET A 130 11.55 10.10 5.51
N PHE A 131 11.89 11.34 5.87
CA PHE A 131 13.08 11.64 6.66
C PHE A 131 12.93 11.12 8.09
N ARG A 132 11.77 11.36 8.72
CA ARG A 132 11.48 10.83 10.06
C ARG A 132 11.44 9.30 10.08
N LEU A 133 10.87 8.68 9.04
CA LEU A 133 10.86 7.23 8.90
C LEU A 133 12.28 6.65 8.76
N THR A 134 13.14 7.32 8.00
CA THR A 134 14.56 6.93 7.88
C THR A 134 15.27 6.95 9.23
N GLU A 135 15.06 7.99 10.03
CA GLU A 135 15.61 8.09 11.38
C GLU A 135 15.06 7.00 12.31
N TYR A 136 13.76 6.73 12.23
CA TYR A 136 13.12 5.65 12.98
C TYR A 136 13.79 4.30 12.67
N TYR A 137 13.95 3.94 11.40
CA TYR A 137 14.58 2.67 11.03
C TYR A 137 16.05 2.59 11.46
N LEU A 138 16.81 3.69 11.37
CA LEU A 138 18.17 3.73 11.87
C LEU A 138 18.24 3.54 13.40
N SER A 139 17.28 4.13 14.12
CA SER A 139 17.17 3.93 15.56
C SER A 139 16.87 2.47 15.91
N LEU A 140 15.92 1.85 15.19
CA LEU A 140 15.55 0.46 15.37
C LEU A 140 16.74 -0.48 15.10
N CYS A 141 17.50 -0.21 14.02
CA CYS A 141 18.69 -0.99 13.71
C CYS A 141 19.73 -0.92 14.82
N ARG A 142 20.01 0.27 15.34
CA ARG A 142 20.94 0.46 16.46
C ARG A 142 20.45 -0.25 17.73
N ASP A 143 19.20 -0.02 18.11
CA ASP A 143 18.64 -0.53 19.38
C ASP A 143 18.54 -2.06 19.38
N ARG A 144 18.42 -2.67 18.19
CA ARG A 144 18.39 -4.13 18.00
C ARG A 144 19.69 -4.75 17.53
N SER A 145 20.77 -3.97 17.44
CA SER A 145 22.06 -4.43 16.93
C SER A 145 21.99 -5.08 15.52
N ILE A 146 21.09 -4.58 14.67
CA ILE A 146 20.99 -4.99 13.27
C ILE A 146 22.12 -4.31 12.49
N ARG A 147 22.92 -5.10 11.78
CA ARG A 147 24.01 -4.58 10.96
C ARG A 147 23.46 -3.76 9.79
N ILE A 148 23.91 -2.51 9.68
CA ILE A 148 23.72 -1.67 8.49
C ILE A 148 24.95 -1.76 7.57
N PRO A 149 24.82 -1.46 6.27
CA PRO A 149 25.96 -1.43 5.36
C PRO A 149 27.06 -0.45 5.80
N ASP A 150 28.32 -0.82 5.56
CA ASP A 150 29.47 0.02 5.86
C ASP A 150 29.36 1.35 5.08
N GLY A 151 29.61 2.48 5.76
CA GLY A 151 29.50 3.82 5.16
C GLY A 151 28.07 4.35 4.96
N TYR A 152 27.02 3.62 5.40
CA TYR A 152 25.64 4.10 5.29
C TYR A 152 25.43 5.43 6.03
N LEU A 153 25.95 5.55 7.26
CA LEU A 153 25.81 6.76 8.07
C LEU A 153 26.49 7.99 7.45
N ASP A 154 27.53 7.79 6.63
CA ASP A 154 28.22 8.87 5.93
C ASP A 154 27.31 9.54 4.87
N ARG A 155 26.19 8.91 4.51
CA ARG A 155 25.18 9.47 3.59
C ARG A 155 24.18 10.37 4.29
N MET A 156 24.02 10.27 5.62
CA MET A 156 23.01 11.01 6.36
C MET A 156 23.16 12.54 6.29
N PRO A 157 24.38 13.13 6.23
CA PRO A 157 24.52 14.56 5.95
C PRO A 157 23.95 14.97 4.59
N THR A 158 23.96 14.08 3.59
CA THR A 158 23.33 14.36 2.29
C THR A 158 21.81 14.27 2.39
N VAL A 159 21.27 13.30 3.12
CA VAL A 159 19.82 13.21 3.39
C VAL A 159 19.31 14.48 4.08
N ALA A 160 20.05 14.99 5.09
CA ALA A 160 19.71 16.24 5.76
C ALA A 160 19.73 17.47 4.81
N ARG A 161 20.69 17.54 3.88
CA ARG A 161 20.71 18.60 2.85
C ARG A 161 19.51 18.51 1.90
N ILE A 162 19.07 17.30 1.57
CA ILE A 162 17.86 17.10 0.74
C ILE A 162 16.63 17.60 1.51
N GLU A 163 16.46 17.23 2.78
CA GLU A 163 15.36 17.72 3.63
C GLU A 163 15.35 19.25 3.72
N GLN A 164 16.51 19.87 3.93
CA GLN A 164 16.64 21.33 3.94
C GLN A 164 16.23 21.95 2.61
N ALA A 165 16.64 21.37 1.48
CA ALA A 165 16.30 21.87 0.15
C ALA A 165 14.79 21.77 -0.13
N MET A 166 14.16 20.65 0.24
CA MET A 166 12.71 20.46 0.09
C MET A 166 11.92 21.45 0.94
N ASN A 167 12.44 21.84 2.11
CA ASN A 167 11.80 22.80 3.00
C ASN A 167 11.93 24.28 2.59
N VAL A 168 12.69 24.61 1.53
CA VAL A 168 12.82 26.00 1.05
C VAL A 168 11.49 26.53 0.49
N LYS A 169 10.74 25.68 -0.23
CA LYS A 169 9.42 25.98 -0.79
C LYS A 169 8.56 24.72 -0.74
N PRO A 170 8.04 24.36 0.45
CA PRO A 170 7.31 23.11 0.59
C PRO A 170 6.03 23.13 -0.23
N LEU A 171 5.72 22.01 -0.87
CA LEU A 171 4.42 21.78 -1.46
C LEU A 171 3.40 21.42 -0.37
N ALA A 172 2.12 21.69 -0.63
CA ALA A 172 1.07 21.16 0.23
C ALA A 172 1.08 19.63 0.13
N THR A 173 1.00 18.95 1.27
CA THR A 173 0.93 17.50 1.28
C THR A 173 -0.39 17.05 0.65
N VAL A 174 -0.39 15.88 0.00
CA VAL A 174 -1.55 15.24 -0.62
C VAL A 174 -1.61 13.77 -0.22
N PRO A 175 -2.76 13.09 -0.33
CA PRO A 175 -2.83 11.64 -0.13
C PRO A 175 -1.86 10.92 -1.08
N CYS A 176 -0.90 10.20 -0.51
CA CYS A 176 0.06 9.39 -1.26
C CYS A 176 0.04 7.95 -0.73
N ASN A 177 0.13 6.99 -1.64
CA ASN A 177 0.36 5.59 -1.31
C ASN A 177 1.78 5.39 -0.74
N ASN A 178 2.75 6.16 -1.24
CA ASN A 178 4.17 6.17 -0.83
C ASN A 178 4.99 4.90 -1.17
N ASP A 179 4.37 3.83 -1.68
CA ASP A 179 5.04 2.58 -2.01
C ASP A 179 4.46 1.96 -3.29
N LEU A 180 4.41 2.75 -4.37
CA LEU A 180 3.87 2.34 -5.67
C LEU A 180 4.87 1.50 -6.46
N LEU A 181 5.18 0.31 -5.92
CA LEU A 181 5.84 -0.78 -6.63
C LEU A 181 5.08 -1.15 -7.90
N ALA A 182 5.77 -1.71 -8.91
CA ALA A 182 5.08 -2.16 -10.13
C ALA A 182 3.92 -3.14 -9.84
N GLU A 183 4.08 -4.01 -8.84
CA GLU A 183 3.05 -4.96 -8.41
C GLU A 183 1.85 -4.31 -7.71
N ASN A 184 1.98 -3.06 -7.24
CA ASN A 184 0.89 -2.30 -6.62
C ASN A 184 -0.01 -1.58 -7.64
N TYR A 185 0.24 -1.79 -8.94
CA TYR A 185 -0.67 -1.44 -10.02
C TYR A 185 -1.38 -2.66 -10.59
N ILE A 186 -2.70 -2.57 -10.73
CA ILE A 186 -3.52 -3.57 -11.43
C ILE A 186 -4.22 -2.90 -12.61
N ASP A 187 -4.01 -3.42 -13.82
CA ASP A 187 -4.68 -2.94 -15.03
C ASP A 187 -5.82 -3.88 -15.43
N ASP A 188 -7.06 -3.39 -15.41
CA ASP A 188 -8.23 -4.14 -15.88
C ASP A 188 -8.53 -3.93 -17.39
N GLY A 189 -7.66 -3.18 -18.08
CA GLY A 189 -7.79 -2.79 -19.49
C GLY A 189 -8.53 -1.47 -19.70
N LYS A 190 -9.23 -0.95 -18.69
CA LYS A 190 -9.96 0.34 -18.72
C LYS A 190 -9.44 1.29 -17.64
N HIS A 191 -9.26 0.77 -16.43
CA HIS A 191 -8.78 1.48 -15.26
C HIS A 191 -7.44 0.89 -14.82
N LEU A 192 -6.59 1.78 -14.34
CA LEU A 192 -5.42 1.40 -13.57
C LEU A 192 -5.78 1.60 -12.10
N TRP A 193 -5.66 0.54 -11.32
CA TRP A 193 -5.97 0.50 -9.90
C TRP A 193 -4.67 0.55 -9.10
N LEU A 194 -4.73 1.20 -7.94
CA LEU A 194 -3.67 1.27 -6.95
C LEU A 194 -4.08 0.41 -5.74
N ILE A 195 -3.22 -0.50 -5.32
CA ILE A 195 -3.43 -1.35 -4.16
C ILE A 195 -2.35 -1.12 -3.11
N ASP A 196 -2.50 -1.81 -1.99
CA ASP A 196 -1.56 -1.86 -0.85
C ASP A 196 -1.21 -0.50 -0.23
N TYR A 197 -1.95 -0.12 0.82
CA TYR A 197 -1.86 1.19 1.46
C TYR A 197 -1.17 1.14 2.83
N GLU A 198 -0.28 0.16 3.06
CA GLU A 198 0.46 0.00 4.33
C GLU A 198 1.28 1.24 4.70
N TYR A 199 1.97 1.84 3.73
CA TYR A 199 2.81 3.03 3.91
C TYR A 199 2.11 4.34 3.53
N SER A 200 0.80 4.29 3.31
CA SER A 200 0.06 5.45 2.83
C SER A 200 -0.03 6.55 3.89
N GLY A 201 0.01 7.80 3.44
CA GLY A 201 -0.22 8.97 4.28
C GLY A 201 -0.11 10.26 3.47
N ASN A 202 -0.40 11.39 4.10
CA ASN A 202 -0.29 12.68 3.43
C ASN A 202 1.19 13.06 3.29
N ASN A 203 1.70 13.14 2.06
CA ASN A 203 3.12 13.39 1.79
C ASN A 203 3.30 14.42 0.66
N ASP A 204 4.55 14.78 0.36
CA ASP A 204 4.91 15.55 -0.83
C ASP A 204 4.53 14.75 -2.10
N PRO A 205 3.71 15.33 -3.01
CA PRO A 205 3.27 14.63 -4.23
C PRO A 205 4.44 14.19 -5.13
N THR A 206 5.58 14.89 -5.08
CA THR A 206 6.73 14.59 -5.91
C THR A 206 7.49 13.36 -5.44
N PHE A 207 7.37 12.98 -4.16
CA PHE A 207 7.92 11.72 -3.66
C PHE A 207 7.26 10.54 -4.37
N GLU A 208 5.93 10.52 -4.44
CA GLU A 208 5.19 9.43 -5.08
C GLU A 208 5.51 9.31 -6.57
N LEU A 209 5.62 10.44 -7.29
CA LEU A 209 6.07 10.44 -8.68
C LEU A 209 7.50 9.90 -8.81
N GLY A 210 8.41 10.30 -7.92
CA GLY A 210 9.79 9.81 -7.88
C GLY A 210 9.87 8.31 -7.62
N ASN A 211 9.08 7.79 -6.69
CA ASN A 211 8.96 6.37 -6.41
C ASN A 211 8.45 5.60 -7.65
N THR A 212 7.36 6.02 -8.28
CA THR A 212 6.88 5.40 -9.52
C THR A 212 7.93 5.43 -10.64
N CYS A 213 8.65 6.54 -10.81
CA CYS A 213 9.73 6.62 -11.80
C CYS A 213 10.91 5.69 -11.47
N GLN A 214 11.18 5.43 -10.20
CA GLN A 214 12.22 4.48 -9.78
C GLN A 214 11.85 3.05 -10.15
N GLU A 215 10.56 2.68 -10.02
CA GLU A 215 10.04 1.35 -10.37
C GLU A 215 9.99 1.08 -11.88
N MET A 216 10.20 2.11 -12.70
CA MET A 216 10.36 1.98 -14.14
C MET A 216 11.80 1.68 -14.57
N GLN A 217 12.80 1.85 -13.70
CA GLN A 217 14.24 1.76 -14.05
C GLN A 217 14.76 0.34 -14.14
#